data_AF-A0A5C4S822-F1
#
_entry.id   AF-A0A5C4S822-F1
#
_cell.length_a   1.000
_cell.length_b   1.000
_cell.length_c   1.000
_cell.angle_alpha   90.00
_cell.angle_beta   90.00
_cell.angle_gamma   90.00
#
_symmetry.space_group_name_H-M   'P 1'
#
loop_
_entity.id
_entity.type
_entity.pdbx_description
1 polymer ?
#
loop_
_entity_poly.entity_id
_entity_poly.type
_entity_poly.pdbx_seq_one_letter_code
_entity_poly.pdbx_strand_id
1 'polypeptide(L)'
;MSTYSNDVFLVGTLYGQSAVSVSQILSGAGANVSSTALLGAVLNEYNARLNDPAVQNAADWYSSYRLPTHQEIIENYNEVAALSPTEQLAIGKLGKLTSYPVMIDLGPGNVQLFTAIGLLNDYKARYPNSDPLNLKSYENDYSALAADLTDTFSDTTVKFAGLMVQKGTEWGSNNVANWNDLSQAEKNAFAVFFYKVGENEMNARLESAGGNYVPDLAGAPIAQEFYSNIEGIDSAVVNSFGSWWSNALGSEQGFAEAQKLEYYADFFEQNPEAFSTNPMFLNHLISEVGHDGLRQLANVFDWPLCFAEGTLISLGDGTQIPIEDVRIGDVVTSYESTLPLGRLQNKRVTRLFKNEVAHLLDVHGLKVTPGHVTLCGDGQFAGKHVPIIDILLSDGALVRENGDLIRMAINKPVGSREDQFVQVSYAVDADAAREGNLQSGKMRVGTLLFDRDDQPVSVLDCIQAEGMTFNPKTGLVTRAGGSPEPLYFFGELPRPEDYILRRSRETLEGILTDGEWEGTPSQLVGQRLRQTYSLKLH
;
A
#
# COMPACT_ATOMS: atom_id res chain seq x y z
N MET A 1 -3.81 -9.70 -32.99
CA MET A 1 -4.22 -10.36 -31.73
C MET A 1 -3.29 -9.84 -30.66
N SER A 2 -3.82 -9.43 -29.51
CA SER A 2 -3.03 -9.03 -28.35
C SER A 2 -1.99 -10.09 -28.02
N THR A 3 -0.76 -9.69 -27.74
CA THR A 3 0.27 -10.58 -27.20
C THR A 3 0.31 -10.56 -25.67
N TYR A 4 -0.34 -9.58 -25.03
CA TYR A 4 -0.52 -9.51 -23.59
C TYR A 4 -1.62 -10.46 -23.13
N SER A 5 -1.35 -11.15 -22.02
CA SER A 5 -2.36 -11.94 -21.31
C SER A 5 -3.34 -11.04 -20.55
N ASN A 6 -4.44 -11.62 -20.10
CA ASN A 6 -5.40 -10.91 -19.23
C ASN A 6 -4.74 -10.40 -17.94
N ASP A 7 -3.76 -11.14 -17.39
CA ASP A 7 -3.03 -10.75 -16.19
C ASP A 7 -2.21 -9.47 -16.41
N VAL A 8 -1.62 -9.30 -17.59
CA VAL A 8 -0.89 -8.07 -17.95
C VAL A 8 -1.86 -6.89 -18.02
N PHE A 9 -3.04 -7.06 -18.63
CA PHE A 9 -4.04 -5.99 -18.67
C PHE A 9 -4.68 -5.69 -17.31
N LEU A 10 -4.72 -6.66 -16.39
CA LEU A 10 -5.15 -6.43 -15.01
C LEU A 10 -4.20 -5.44 -14.32
N VAL A 11 -2.88 -5.64 -14.44
CA VAL A 11 -1.87 -4.66 -13.99
C VAL A 11 -2.02 -3.35 -14.74
N GLY A 12 -2.37 -3.41 -16.03
CA GLY A 12 -2.66 -2.23 -16.85
C GLY A 12 -3.78 -1.37 -16.26
N THR A 13 -4.82 -2.02 -15.77
CA THR A 13 -5.96 -1.33 -15.15
C THR A 13 -5.58 -0.70 -13.81
N LEU A 14 -4.78 -1.41 -13.01
CA LEU A 14 -4.24 -0.89 -11.74
C LEU A 14 -3.42 0.39 -11.94
N TYR A 15 -2.59 0.44 -12.98
CA TYR A 15 -1.70 1.56 -13.24
C TYR A 15 -2.24 2.63 -14.18
N GLY A 16 -3.36 2.38 -14.86
CA GLY A 16 -3.92 3.29 -15.87
C GLY A 16 -4.14 4.71 -15.32
N GLN A 17 -4.68 4.83 -14.11
CA GLN A 17 -4.90 6.14 -13.50
C GLN A 17 -3.63 6.86 -13.10
N SER A 18 -2.71 6.15 -12.45
CA SER A 18 -1.40 6.70 -12.12
C SER A 18 -0.69 7.16 -13.40
N ALA A 19 -0.81 6.41 -14.50
CA ALA A 19 -0.22 6.78 -15.79
C ALA A 19 -0.84 8.06 -16.36
N VAL A 20 -2.15 8.24 -16.26
CA VAL A 20 -2.85 9.49 -16.65
C VAL A 20 -2.39 10.67 -15.80
N SER A 21 -2.39 10.51 -14.47
CA SER A 21 -1.99 11.57 -13.54
C SER A 21 -0.53 11.99 -13.76
N VAL A 22 0.39 11.03 -13.85
CA VAL A 22 1.81 11.29 -14.11
C VAL A 22 2.01 11.95 -15.48
N SER A 23 1.32 11.46 -16.52
CA SER A 23 1.34 12.06 -17.86
C SER A 23 0.90 13.53 -17.83
N GLN A 24 -0.22 13.84 -17.17
CA GLN A 24 -0.72 15.22 -17.04
C GLN A 24 0.26 16.13 -16.28
N ILE A 25 0.83 15.64 -15.18
CA ILE A 25 1.82 16.37 -14.38
C ILE A 25 3.06 16.70 -15.22
N LEU A 26 3.60 15.72 -15.93
CA LEU A 26 4.80 15.90 -16.74
C LEU A 26 4.51 16.76 -17.98
N SER A 27 3.32 16.65 -18.58
CA SER A 27 2.89 17.51 -19.68
C SER A 27 2.61 18.94 -19.28
N GLY A 28 2.12 19.20 -18.07
CA GLY A 28 2.03 20.54 -17.49
C GLY A 28 3.39 21.24 -17.37
N ALA A 29 4.48 20.47 -17.26
CA ALA A 29 5.86 20.97 -17.23
C ALA A 29 6.52 21.10 -18.62
N GLY A 30 5.74 20.92 -19.70
CA GLY A 30 6.21 21.07 -21.09
C GLY A 30 6.70 19.78 -21.75
N ALA A 31 6.59 18.62 -21.09
CA ALA A 31 7.02 17.35 -21.65
C ALA A 31 5.87 16.56 -22.30
N ASN A 32 6.00 16.15 -23.56
CA ASN A 32 4.94 15.41 -24.26
C ASN A 32 4.94 13.92 -23.87
N VAL A 33 4.58 13.60 -22.62
CA VAL A 33 4.51 12.24 -22.08
C VAL A 33 3.13 11.67 -22.31
N SER A 34 3.01 10.65 -23.15
CA SER A 34 1.76 9.92 -23.36
C SER A 34 1.51 8.91 -22.24
N SER A 35 0.32 8.92 -21.63
CA SER A 35 -0.10 7.88 -20.68
C SER A 35 -0.10 6.48 -21.30
N THR A 36 -0.42 6.36 -22.60
CA THR A 36 -0.30 5.10 -23.36
C THR A 36 1.13 4.62 -23.45
N ALA A 37 2.08 5.52 -23.75
CA ALA A 37 3.49 5.14 -23.83
C ALA A 37 4.03 4.74 -22.46
N LEU A 38 3.64 5.47 -21.42
CA LEU A 38 3.98 5.18 -20.03
C LEU A 38 3.46 3.81 -19.61
N LEU A 39 2.16 3.58 -19.73
CA LEU A 39 1.55 2.30 -19.35
C LEU A 39 2.10 1.16 -20.20
N GLY A 40 2.26 1.37 -21.51
CA GLY A 40 2.87 0.39 -22.41
C GLY A 40 4.29 0.00 -22.03
N ALA A 41 5.10 0.94 -21.52
CA ALA A 41 6.45 0.65 -21.03
C ALA A 41 6.41 -0.29 -19.82
N VAL A 42 5.55 -0.01 -18.84
CA VAL A 42 5.39 -0.87 -17.66
C VAL A 42 4.84 -2.25 -18.04
N LEU A 43 3.83 -2.32 -18.90
CA LEU A 43 3.20 -3.58 -19.30
C LEU A 43 4.09 -4.45 -20.17
N ASN A 44 4.95 -3.86 -21.01
CA ASN A 44 5.92 -4.61 -21.78
C ASN A 44 6.92 -5.31 -20.85
N GLU A 45 7.45 -4.59 -19.86
CA GLU A 45 8.31 -5.19 -18.84
C GLU A 45 7.60 -6.25 -18.02
N TYR A 46 6.37 -5.99 -17.59
CA TYR A 46 5.59 -6.94 -16.81
C TYR A 46 5.32 -8.23 -17.60
N ASN A 47 4.99 -8.12 -18.89
CA ASN A 47 4.81 -9.27 -19.77
C ASN A 47 6.12 -10.06 -19.95
N ALA A 48 7.25 -9.36 -20.17
CA ALA A 48 8.55 -10.01 -20.25
C ALA A 48 8.90 -10.75 -18.94
N ARG A 49 8.54 -10.15 -17.79
CA ARG A 49 8.64 -10.75 -16.46
C ARG A 49 7.94 -12.10 -16.45
N LEU A 50 6.65 -12.16 -16.78
CA LEU A 50 5.85 -13.40 -16.70
C LEU A 50 6.43 -14.56 -17.53
N ASN A 51 7.20 -14.24 -18.57
CA ASN A 51 7.81 -15.21 -19.46
C ASN A 51 9.23 -15.66 -19.05
N ASP A 52 9.90 -15.02 -18.08
CA ASP A 52 11.22 -15.43 -17.53
C ASP A 52 11.24 -15.46 -15.98
N PRO A 53 10.63 -16.49 -15.36
CA PRO A 53 10.49 -16.58 -13.89
C PRO A 53 11.81 -16.75 -13.14
N ALA A 54 12.90 -17.15 -13.79
CA ALA A 54 14.19 -17.38 -13.13
C ALA A 54 14.86 -16.07 -12.70
N VAL A 55 14.74 -15.02 -13.52
CA VAL A 55 15.25 -13.67 -13.22
C VAL A 55 14.39 -13.01 -12.14
N GLN A 56 13.07 -13.24 -12.18
CA GLN A 56 12.15 -12.76 -11.15
C GLN A 56 12.48 -13.29 -9.77
N ASN A 57 12.64 -14.62 -9.65
CA ASN A 57 12.93 -15.24 -8.37
C ASN A 57 14.21 -14.70 -7.73
N ALA A 58 15.19 -14.25 -8.53
CA ALA A 58 16.42 -13.67 -8.01
C ALA A 58 16.24 -12.21 -7.55
N ALA A 59 15.49 -11.38 -8.27
CA ALA A 59 15.17 -10.00 -7.88
C ALA A 59 14.23 -9.93 -6.67
N ASP A 60 13.22 -10.82 -6.65
CA ASP A 60 12.28 -10.96 -5.53
C ASP A 60 12.99 -11.57 -4.30
N TRP A 61 13.92 -12.52 -4.48
CA TRP A 61 14.78 -13.00 -3.40
C TRP A 61 15.69 -11.90 -2.84
N TYR A 62 16.29 -11.08 -3.70
CA TYR A 62 17.17 -10.00 -3.26
C TYR A 62 16.40 -8.94 -2.44
N SER A 63 15.24 -8.51 -2.95
CA SER A 63 14.37 -7.52 -2.28
C SER A 63 13.71 -8.04 -1.00
N SER A 64 13.38 -9.33 -0.91
CA SER A 64 12.76 -9.91 0.28
C SER A 64 13.75 -10.29 1.39
N TYR A 65 15.01 -10.58 1.06
CA TYR A 65 15.97 -11.15 2.03
C TYR A 65 17.03 -10.15 2.54
N ARG A 66 17.39 -9.12 1.76
CA ARG A 66 18.33 -8.07 2.19
C ARG A 66 18.13 -6.80 1.37
N LEU A 67 17.18 -5.95 1.74
CA LEU A 67 17.17 -4.56 1.26
C LEU A 67 18.43 -3.86 1.79
N PRO A 68 19.37 -3.45 0.93
CA PRO A 68 20.56 -2.76 1.38
C PRO A 68 20.16 -1.42 1.99
N THR A 69 20.93 -0.96 2.97
CA THR A 69 20.75 0.36 3.56
C THR A 69 20.99 1.45 2.52
N HIS A 70 20.41 2.64 2.73
CA HIS A 70 20.63 3.80 1.86
C HIS A 70 22.13 4.06 1.59
N GLN A 71 22.99 3.88 2.60
CA GLN A 71 24.43 4.08 2.47
C GLN A 71 25.09 3.02 1.55
N GLU A 72 24.75 1.74 1.72
CA GLU A 72 25.24 0.67 0.83
C GLU A 72 24.78 0.90 -0.62
N ILE A 73 23.55 1.39 -0.81
CA ILE A 73 23.02 1.73 -2.13
C ILE A 73 23.81 2.88 -2.76
N ILE A 74 24.12 3.94 -2.00
CA ILE A 74 24.92 5.07 -2.49
C ILE A 74 26.32 4.62 -2.90
N GLU A 75 26.98 3.81 -2.07
CA GLU A 75 28.33 3.32 -2.36
C GLU A 75 28.34 2.54 -3.67
N ASN A 76 27.41 1.59 -3.83
CA ASN A 76 27.32 0.79 -5.04
C ASN A 76 26.87 1.60 -6.27
N TYR A 77 25.98 2.59 -6.10
CA TYR A 77 25.61 3.53 -7.16
C TYR A 77 26.83 4.30 -7.68
N ASN A 78 27.67 4.81 -6.77
CA ASN A 78 28.87 5.56 -7.14
C ASN A 78 29.91 4.68 -7.84
N GLU A 79 30.06 3.43 -7.42
CA GLU A 79 30.92 2.45 -8.10
C GLU A 79 30.47 2.21 -9.54
N VAL A 80 29.17 1.96 -9.76
CA VAL A 80 28.62 1.77 -11.11
C VAL A 80 28.72 3.05 -11.95
N ALA A 81 28.44 4.21 -11.36
CA ALA A 81 28.52 5.50 -12.03
C ALA A 81 29.94 5.86 -12.49
N ALA A 82 30.97 5.29 -11.86
CA ALA A 82 32.37 5.47 -12.24
C ALA A 82 32.80 4.59 -13.43
N LEU A 83 32.00 3.59 -13.80
CA LEU A 83 32.26 2.72 -14.96
C LEU A 83 31.88 3.44 -16.26
N SER A 84 32.61 3.13 -17.35
CA SER A 84 32.21 3.57 -18.68
C SER A 84 30.90 2.90 -19.13
N PRO A 85 30.14 3.51 -20.07
CA PRO A 85 28.90 2.90 -20.59
C PRO A 85 29.09 1.47 -21.10
N THR A 86 30.23 1.19 -21.77
CA THR A 86 30.58 -0.15 -22.26
C THR A 86 30.80 -1.13 -21.11
N GLU A 87 31.44 -0.71 -20.02
CA GLU A 87 31.65 -1.55 -18.83
C GLU A 87 30.32 -1.80 -18.11
N GLN A 88 29.44 -0.80 -18.01
CA GLN A 88 28.10 -0.95 -17.43
C GLN A 88 27.26 -1.99 -18.21
N LEU A 89 27.26 -1.91 -19.55
CA LEU A 89 26.55 -2.86 -20.42
C LEU A 89 27.14 -4.28 -20.34
N ALA A 90 28.42 -4.41 -19.99
CA ALA A 90 29.08 -5.71 -19.83
C ALA A 90 28.76 -6.41 -18.49
N ILE A 91 28.04 -5.76 -17.55
CA ILE A 91 27.65 -6.35 -16.28
C ILE A 91 26.58 -7.44 -16.52
N GLY A 92 27.01 -8.70 -16.50
CA GLY A 92 26.12 -9.85 -16.62
C GLY A 92 25.24 -10.09 -15.38
N LYS A 93 24.23 -10.97 -15.51
CA LYS A 93 23.26 -11.31 -14.45
C LYS A 93 23.91 -11.64 -13.10
N LEU A 94 25.00 -12.43 -13.09
CA LEU A 94 25.71 -12.77 -11.86
C LEU A 94 26.38 -11.54 -11.22
N GLY A 95 26.98 -10.67 -12.04
CA GLY A 95 27.60 -9.43 -11.57
C GLY A 95 26.59 -8.48 -10.92
N LYS A 96 25.37 -8.38 -11.48
CA LYS A 96 24.25 -7.65 -10.86
C LYS A 96 23.92 -8.18 -9.46
N LEU A 97 23.88 -9.52 -9.29
CA LEU A 97 23.51 -10.14 -8.01
C LEU A 97 24.62 -10.08 -6.94
N THR A 98 25.89 -10.09 -7.34
CA THR A 98 27.02 -10.20 -6.38
C THR A 98 27.77 -8.91 -6.14
N SER A 99 27.93 -8.08 -7.18
CA SER A 99 28.88 -6.98 -7.18
C SER A 99 28.20 -5.62 -7.40
N TYR A 100 27.09 -5.60 -8.14
CA TYR A 100 26.40 -4.37 -8.51
C TYR A 100 24.88 -4.47 -8.30
N PRO A 101 24.41 -4.67 -7.05
CA PRO A 101 22.99 -4.84 -6.76
C PRO A 101 22.09 -3.67 -7.18
N VAL A 102 22.61 -2.45 -7.31
CA VAL A 102 21.82 -1.32 -7.85
C VAL A 102 21.41 -1.52 -9.32
N MET A 103 22.07 -2.44 -10.03
CA MET A 103 21.75 -2.81 -11.41
C MET A 103 20.68 -3.92 -11.50
N ILE A 104 20.19 -4.43 -10.36
CA ILE A 104 19.06 -5.36 -10.33
C ILE A 104 17.80 -4.59 -10.73
N ASP A 105 17.05 -5.19 -11.65
CA ASP A 105 15.80 -4.65 -12.14
C ASP A 105 14.68 -4.98 -11.12
N LEU A 106 13.94 -3.95 -10.66
CA LEU A 106 12.96 -4.07 -9.57
C LEU A 106 11.52 -3.92 -10.07
N GLY A 107 10.62 -4.67 -9.43
CA GLY A 107 9.18 -4.46 -9.56
C GLY A 107 8.57 -4.78 -10.92
N PRO A 108 7.29 -4.41 -11.11
CA PRO A 108 6.55 -4.72 -12.33
C PRO A 108 7.02 -3.92 -13.55
N GLY A 109 7.62 -2.75 -13.33
CA GLY A 109 8.22 -1.95 -14.40
C GLY A 109 9.68 -2.30 -14.68
N ASN A 110 10.26 -3.28 -13.99
CA ASN A 110 11.63 -3.77 -14.19
C ASN A 110 12.66 -2.61 -14.19
N VAL A 111 12.54 -1.69 -13.23
CA VAL A 111 13.36 -0.48 -13.13
C VAL A 111 14.60 -0.78 -12.32
N GLN A 112 15.79 -0.52 -12.88
CA GLN A 112 17.03 -0.62 -12.11
C GLN A 112 17.09 0.47 -11.05
N LEU A 113 17.50 0.12 -9.84
CA LEU A 113 17.68 1.11 -8.77
C LEU A 113 18.71 2.19 -9.16
N PHE A 114 19.73 1.83 -9.94
CA PHE A 114 20.69 2.75 -10.56
C PHE A 114 19.98 3.80 -11.43
N THR A 115 19.11 3.35 -12.34
CA THR A 115 18.32 4.21 -13.22
C THR A 115 17.36 5.08 -12.43
N ALA A 116 16.67 4.51 -11.43
CA ALA A 116 15.75 5.26 -10.58
C ALA A 116 16.47 6.40 -9.82
N ILE A 117 17.64 6.13 -9.24
CA ILE A 117 18.43 7.17 -8.56
C ILE A 117 18.88 8.26 -9.54
N GLY A 118 19.32 7.88 -10.74
CA GLY A 118 19.65 8.85 -11.80
C GLY A 118 18.46 9.75 -12.17
N LEU A 119 17.29 9.14 -12.41
CA LEU A 119 16.05 9.87 -12.72
C LEU A 119 15.59 10.76 -11.56
N LEU A 120 15.76 10.32 -10.31
CA LEU A 120 15.46 11.12 -9.13
C LEU A 120 16.38 12.36 -9.03
N ASN A 121 17.67 12.20 -9.32
CA ASN A 121 18.61 13.32 -9.36
C ASN A 121 18.26 14.33 -10.45
N ASP A 122 17.94 13.86 -11.66
CA ASP A 122 17.47 14.70 -12.77
C ASP A 122 16.16 15.43 -12.40
N TYR A 123 15.22 14.70 -11.78
CA TYR A 123 13.96 15.25 -11.31
C TYR A 123 14.15 16.35 -10.26
N LYS A 124 15.03 16.14 -9.28
CA LYS A 124 15.37 17.15 -8.25
C LYS A 124 15.98 18.40 -8.88
N ALA A 125 16.86 18.24 -9.86
CA ALA A 125 17.45 19.36 -10.58
C ALA A 125 16.41 20.16 -11.38
N ARG A 126 15.44 19.46 -11.99
CA ARG A 126 14.34 20.07 -12.76
C ARG A 126 13.30 20.78 -11.88
N TYR A 127 13.02 20.23 -10.71
CA TYR A 127 12.03 20.75 -9.76
C TYR A 127 12.70 21.17 -8.45
N PRO A 128 13.58 22.18 -8.40
CA PRO A 128 14.31 22.52 -7.17
C PRO A 128 13.37 22.95 -6.03
N ASN A 129 12.28 23.63 -6.35
CA ASN A 129 11.37 24.25 -5.38
C ASN A 129 9.98 23.59 -5.28
N SER A 130 9.75 22.49 -5.99
CA SER A 130 8.47 21.76 -5.99
C SER A 130 8.70 20.26 -5.95
N ASP A 131 7.66 19.47 -5.71
CA ASP A 131 7.72 18.01 -5.80
C ASP A 131 6.41 17.46 -6.38
N PRO A 132 6.09 17.76 -7.65
CA PRO A 132 4.79 17.41 -8.22
C PRO A 132 4.50 15.91 -8.32
N LEU A 133 5.53 15.05 -8.35
CA LEU A 133 5.40 13.58 -8.30
C LEU A 133 5.63 12.99 -6.90
N ASN A 134 5.89 13.82 -5.88
CA ASN A 134 6.23 13.39 -4.52
C ASN A 134 7.39 12.37 -4.46
N LEU A 135 8.47 12.62 -5.19
CA LEU A 135 9.62 11.72 -5.30
C LEU A 135 10.80 12.14 -4.41
N LYS A 136 10.83 13.37 -3.88
CA LYS A 136 11.95 13.85 -3.05
C LYS A 136 11.99 13.19 -1.68
N SER A 137 10.91 12.55 -1.25
CA SER A 137 10.87 11.71 -0.06
C SER A 137 11.97 10.63 -0.06
N TYR A 138 12.39 10.16 -1.24
CA TYR A 138 13.42 9.13 -1.39
C TYR A 138 14.85 9.66 -1.33
N GLU A 139 15.08 10.98 -1.29
CA GLU A 139 16.42 11.58 -1.37
C GLU A 139 17.41 11.01 -0.34
N ASN A 140 16.92 10.70 0.85
CA ASN A 140 17.73 10.18 1.95
C ASN A 140 17.35 8.73 2.34
N ASP A 141 16.53 8.06 1.52
CA ASP A 141 16.06 6.70 1.78
C ASP A 141 15.83 5.93 0.48
N TYR A 142 16.93 5.49 -0.13
CA TYR A 142 16.88 4.64 -1.32
C TYR A 142 16.43 3.20 -1.01
N SER A 143 16.46 2.79 0.26
CA SER A 143 15.89 1.52 0.69
C SER A 143 14.37 1.56 0.56
N ALA A 144 13.73 2.67 0.96
CA ALA A 144 12.30 2.91 0.73
C ALA A 144 11.97 2.98 -0.77
N LEU A 145 12.81 3.63 -1.59
CA LEU A 145 12.63 3.62 -3.05
C LEU A 145 12.64 2.20 -3.62
N ALA A 146 13.59 1.37 -3.22
CA ALA A 146 13.67 -0.02 -3.68
C ALA A 146 12.46 -0.86 -3.24
N ALA A 147 11.97 -0.63 -2.01
CA ALA A 147 10.77 -1.29 -1.50
C ALA A 147 9.53 -0.88 -2.33
N ASP A 148 9.34 0.42 -2.55
CA ASP A 148 8.19 0.94 -3.27
C ASP A 148 8.24 0.65 -4.77
N LEU A 149 9.41 0.48 -5.37
CA LEU A 149 9.52 -0.03 -6.75
C LEU A 149 9.08 -1.49 -6.84
N THR A 150 9.40 -2.30 -5.83
CA THR A 150 9.02 -3.73 -5.80
C THR A 150 7.53 -3.94 -5.50
N ASP A 151 6.91 -3.01 -4.76
CA ASP A 151 5.48 -3.08 -4.44
C ASP A 151 4.62 -2.84 -5.69
N THR A 152 3.82 -3.86 -6.06
CA THR A 152 2.91 -3.79 -7.22
C THR A 152 1.74 -2.83 -6.99
N PHE A 153 1.49 -2.40 -5.75
CA PHE A 153 0.43 -1.43 -5.44
C PHE A 153 0.94 0.00 -5.30
N SER A 154 2.26 0.19 -5.35
CA SER A 154 2.87 1.51 -5.33
C SER A 154 2.83 2.15 -6.72
N ASP A 155 2.48 3.44 -6.77
CA ASP A 155 2.54 4.22 -8.00
C ASP A 155 3.98 4.65 -8.36
N THR A 156 4.97 4.33 -7.52
CA THR A 156 6.39 4.67 -7.72
C THR A 156 6.93 4.09 -9.02
N THR A 157 6.60 2.84 -9.36
CA THR A 157 6.95 2.26 -10.67
C THR A 157 6.45 3.12 -11.83
N VAL A 158 5.20 3.59 -11.75
CA VAL A 158 4.55 4.39 -12.79
C VAL A 158 5.18 5.79 -12.88
N LYS A 159 5.54 6.40 -11.75
CA LYS A 159 6.23 7.70 -11.70
C LYS A 159 7.61 7.63 -12.35
N PHE A 160 8.41 6.63 -12.02
CA PHE A 160 9.73 6.44 -12.64
C PHE A 160 9.64 6.03 -14.11
N ALA A 161 8.63 5.24 -14.49
CA ALA A 161 8.34 4.98 -15.89
C ALA A 161 7.99 6.26 -16.66
N GLY A 162 7.20 7.15 -16.06
CA GLY A 162 6.90 8.47 -16.62
C GLY A 162 8.15 9.32 -16.87
N LEU A 163 9.06 9.38 -15.89
CA LEU A 163 10.33 10.10 -16.05
C LEU A 163 11.21 9.50 -17.15
N MET A 164 11.25 8.18 -17.28
CA MET A 164 12.04 7.50 -18.32
C MET A 164 11.42 7.67 -19.71
N VAL A 165 10.09 7.59 -19.85
CA VAL A 165 9.37 7.88 -21.10
C VAL A 165 9.53 9.34 -21.51
N GLN A 166 9.50 10.27 -20.55
CA GLN A 166 9.85 11.68 -20.80
C GLN A 166 11.25 11.79 -21.40
N LYS A 167 12.24 11.19 -20.73
CA LYS A 167 13.65 11.23 -21.16
C LYS A 167 13.82 10.63 -22.56
N GLY A 168 13.16 9.51 -22.85
CA GLY A 168 13.17 8.90 -24.18
C GLY A 168 12.52 9.76 -25.25
N THR A 169 11.41 10.42 -24.94
CA THR A 169 10.73 11.35 -25.86
C THR A 169 11.60 12.56 -26.17
N GLU A 170 12.23 13.14 -25.15
CA GLU A 170 13.18 14.26 -25.29
C GLU A 170 14.40 13.83 -26.13
N TRP A 171 15.00 12.68 -25.83
CA TRP A 171 16.11 12.13 -26.61
C TRP A 171 15.71 11.92 -28.08
N GLY A 172 14.53 11.32 -28.32
CA GLY A 172 14.02 11.08 -29.67
C GLY A 172 13.88 12.37 -30.46
N SER A 173 13.27 13.39 -29.86
CA SER A 173 13.06 14.70 -30.49
C SER A 173 14.36 15.42 -30.89
N ASN A 174 15.46 15.15 -30.17
CA ASN A 174 16.76 15.76 -30.41
C ASN A 174 17.64 14.96 -31.39
N ASN A 175 17.45 13.65 -31.50
CA ASN A 175 18.42 12.76 -32.16
C ASN A 175 17.85 11.92 -33.32
N VAL A 176 16.53 11.77 -33.41
CA VAL A 176 15.90 11.02 -34.51
C VAL A 176 15.67 11.93 -35.70
N ALA A 177 16.32 11.62 -36.82
CA ALA A 177 16.38 12.50 -38.00
C ALA A 177 15.00 12.83 -38.59
N ASN A 178 14.07 11.87 -38.53
CA ASN A 178 12.70 11.99 -39.05
C ASN A 178 11.66 12.11 -37.92
N TRP A 179 12.02 12.58 -36.72
CA TRP A 179 11.12 12.61 -35.56
C TRP A 179 9.78 13.31 -35.83
N ASN A 180 9.81 14.41 -36.58
CA ASN A 180 8.61 15.19 -36.89
C ASN A 180 7.69 14.49 -37.88
N ASP A 181 8.22 13.55 -38.68
CA ASP A 181 7.45 12.75 -39.63
C ASP A 181 6.81 11.52 -38.96
N LEU A 182 7.26 11.15 -37.75
CA LEU A 182 6.67 10.06 -36.97
C LEU A 182 5.28 10.43 -36.46
N SER A 183 4.34 9.51 -36.62
CA SER A 183 3.03 9.54 -35.96
C SER A 183 3.16 9.48 -34.44
N GLN A 184 2.09 9.81 -33.72
CA GLN A 184 2.10 9.73 -32.25
C GLN A 184 2.28 8.28 -31.77
N ALA A 185 1.72 7.30 -32.47
CA ALA A 185 1.91 5.89 -32.14
C ALA A 185 3.38 5.47 -32.31
N GLU A 186 4.06 5.95 -33.35
CA GLU A 186 5.50 5.71 -33.56
C GLU A 186 6.37 6.38 -32.49
N LYS A 187 6.02 7.60 -32.07
CA LYS A 187 6.70 8.27 -30.95
C LYS A 187 6.51 7.51 -29.64
N ASN A 188 5.29 7.00 -29.38
CA ASN A 188 5.02 6.18 -28.19
C ASN A 188 5.81 4.86 -28.23
N ALA A 189 5.80 4.16 -29.37
CA ALA A 189 6.56 2.93 -29.56
C ALA A 189 8.07 3.16 -29.40
N PHE A 190 8.58 4.29 -29.90
CA PHE A 190 9.95 4.70 -29.69
C PHE A 190 10.26 4.92 -28.20
N ALA A 191 9.39 5.61 -27.47
CA ALA A 191 9.60 5.85 -26.04
C ALA A 191 9.58 4.55 -25.21
N VAL A 192 8.71 3.59 -25.55
CA VAL A 192 8.69 2.25 -24.95
C VAL A 192 9.96 1.46 -25.31
N PHE A 193 10.44 1.57 -26.55
CA PHE A 193 11.71 0.98 -26.94
C PHE A 193 12.90 1.59 -26.18
N PHE A 194 12.94 2.92 -26.06
CA PHE A 194 13.93 3.64 -25.27
C PHE A 194 13.92 3.20 -23.81
N TYR A 195 12.72 3.04 -23.22
CA TYR A 195 12.55 2.54 -21.87
C TYR A 195 13.21 1.17 -21.68
N LYS A 196 13.02 0.25 -22.64
CA LYS A 196 13.58 -1.11 -22.60
C LYS A 196 15.10 -1.13 -22.68
N VAL A 197 15.68 -0.35 -23.58
CA VAL A 197 17.11 -0.48 -23.93
C VAL A 197 18.00 0.52 -23.21
N GLY A 198 17.44 1.64 -22.75
CA GLY A 198 18.14 2.69 -22.04
C GLY A 198 18.96 3.64 -22.92
N GLU A 199 19.37 4.76 -22.35
CA GLU A 199 20.06 5.85 -23.05
C GLU A 199 21.42 5.45 -23.63
N ASN A 200 22.21 4.64 -22.90
CA ASN A 200 23.55 4.22 -23.35
C ASN A 200 23.49 3.43 -24.66
N GLU A 201 22.56 2.48 -24.77
CA GLU A 201 22.34 1.69 -25.99
C GLU A 201 21.81 2.56 -27.13
N MET A 202 20.95 3.54 -26.83
CA MET A 202 20.46 4.49 -27.84
C MET A 202 21.56 5.41 -28.38
N ASN A 203 22.47 5.88 -27.52
CA ASN A 203 23.64 6.65 -27.94
C ASN A 203 24.58 5.81 -28.83
N ALA A 204 24.83 4.54 -28.47
CA ALA A 204 25.63 3.64 -29.29
C ALA A 204 25.02 3.41 -30.69
N ARG A 205 23.69 3.37 -30.79
CA ARG A 205 22.96 3.29 -32.07
C ARG A 205 23.07 4.57 -32.89
N LEU A 206 22.98 5.73 -32.25
CA LEU A 206 23.17 7.03 -32.91
C LEU A 206 24.59 7.17 -33.48
N GLU A 207 25.60 6.80 -32.71
CA GLU A 207 27.00 6.79 -33.14
C GLU A 207 27.20 5.83 -34.32
N SER A 208 26.65 4.62 -34.24
CA SER A 208 26.72 3.63 -35.32
C SER A 208 26.01 4.11 -36.61
N ALA A 209 24.99 4.96 -36.46
CA ALA A 209 24.28 5.60 -37.58
C ALA A 209 24.99 6.88 -38.09
N GLY A 210 26.16 7.22 -37.57
CA GLY A 210 26.90 8.42 -37.96
C GLY A 210 26.17 9.72 -37.62
N GLY A 211 25.36 9.73 -36.56
CA GLY A 211 24.56 10.88 -36.13
C GLY A 211 23.24 11.08 -36.89
N ASN A 212 22.94 10.25 -37.90
CA ASN A 212 21.70 10.30 -38.67
C ASN A 212 20.81 9.10 -38.36
N TYR A 213 20.34 9.02 -37.11
CA TYR A 213 19.60 7.87 -36.63
C TYR A 213 18.12 7.91 -37.08
N VAL A 214 17.69 6.83 -37.73
CA VAL A 214 16.29 6.57 -38.11
C VAL A 214 15.89 5.24 -37.46
N PRO A 215 14.93 5.22 -36.52
CA PRO A 215 14.56 4.01 -35.82
C PRO A 215 13.79 3.05 -36.74
N ASP A 216 14.22 1.78 -36.79
CA ASP A 216 13.45 0.71 -37.42
C ASP A 216 12.39 0.16 -36.44
N LEU A 217 11.31 0.92 -36.25
CA LEU A 217 10.20 0.52 -35.38
C LEU A 217 9.40 -0.67 -35.94
N ALA A 218 9.50 -0.91 -37.25
CA ALA A 218 8.85 -2.06 -37.89
C ALA A 218 9.61 -3.37 -37.58
N GLY A 219 10.95 -3.32 -37.60
CA GLY A 219 11.82 -4.46 -37.30
C GLY A 219 12.11 -4.67 -35.81
N ALA A 220 11.83 -3.70 -34.94
CA ALA A 220 12.07 -3.83 -33.50
C ALA A 220 10.97 -4.64 -32.78
N PRO A 221 11.28 -5.83 -32.21
CA PRO A 221 10.27 -6.70 -31.59
C PRO A 221 9.45 -6.01 -30.48
N ILE A 222 10.09 -5.16 -29.70
CA ILE A 222 9.46 -4.41 -28.59
C ILE A 222 8.45 -3.37 -29.11
N ALA A 223 8.78 -2.69 -30.21
CA ALA A 223 7.85 -1.76 -30.85
C ALA A 223 6.66 -2.51 -31.46
N GLN A 224 6.91 -3.66 -32.10
CA GLN A 224 5.86 -4.53 -32.63
C GLN A 224 4.94 -5.09 -31.55
N GLU A 225 5.50 -5.47 -30.40
CA GLU A 225 4.74 -5.88 -29.23
C GLU A 225 3.87 -4.73 -28.71
N PHE A 226 4.40 -3.53 -28.57
CA PHE A 226 3.60 -2.36 -28.19
C PHE A 226 2.45 -2.11 -29.17
N TYR A 227 2.71 -2.10 -30.48
CA TYR A 227 1.66 -1.91 -31.49
C TYR A 227 0.57 -2.97 -31.43
N SER A 228 0.95 -4.23 -31.20
CA SER A 228 0.00 -5.34 -31.13
C SER A 228 -0.95 -5.24 -29.93
N ASN A 229 -0.60 -4.44 -28.93
CA ASN A 229 -1.37 -4.27 -27.70
C ASN A 229 -1.89 -2.84 -27.48
N ILE A 230 -1.65 -1.91 -28.41
CA ILE A 230 -1.94 -0.48 -28.20
C ILE A 230 -3.41 -0.23 -27.89
N GLU A 231 -4.34 -0.92 -28.55
CA GLU A 231 -5.77 -0.81 -28.28
C GLU A 231 -6.14 -1.29 -26.86
N GLY A 232 -5.48 -2.34 -26.38
CA GLY A 232 -5.67 -2.86 -25.01
C GLY A 232 -5.04 -1.94 -23.95
N ILE A 233 -3.92 -1.29 -24.28
CA ILE A 233 -3.27 -0.30 -23.42
C ILE A 233 -4.11 0.97 -23.37
N ASP A 234 -4.53 1.51 -24.52
CA ASP A 234 -5.41 2.67 -24.63
C ASP A 234 -6.73 2.39 -23.92
N SER A 235 -7.25 1.17 -24.07
CA SER A 235 -8.35 0.70 -23.25
C SER A 235 -7.96 0.82 -21.79
N ALA A 236 -6.95 0.13 -21.26
CA ALA A 236 -6.58 0.24 -19.85
C ALA A 236 -6.35 1.70 -19.34
N VAL A 237 -5.88 2.61 -20.19
CA VAL A 237 -5.76 4.06 -19.89
C VAL A 237 -7.14 4.73 -19.80
N VAL A 238 -7.95 4.68 -20.87
CA VAL A 238 -9.27 5.32 -20.97
C VAL A 238 -10.27 4.69 -20.01
N ASN A 239 -10.16 3.38 -19.90
CA ASN A 239 -11.06 2.48 -19.23
C ASN A 239 -10.61 2.06 -17.83
N SER A 240 -9.56 2.70 -17.32
CA SER A 240 -9.28 2.74 -15.89
C SER A 240 -10.48 3.23 -15.06
N PHE A 241 -11.54 3.75 -15.71
CA PHE A 241 -12.91 3.87 -15.18
C PHE A 241 -13.98 2.99 -15.87
N GLY A 242 -13.90 2.71 -17.19
CA GLY A 242 -15.03 2.19 -18.01
C GLY A 242 -14.97 0.76 -18.62
N SER A 243 -13.82 0.08 -18.70
CA SER A 243 -13.68 -1.30 -19.28
C SER A 243 -13.21 -2.32 -18.28
N TRP A 244 -12.84 -1.89 -17.09
CA TRP A 244 -13.08 -2.74 -15.93
C TRP A 244 -14.59 -3.10 -15.89
N TRP A 245 -15.48 -2.14 -16.22
CA TRP A 245 -16.94 -2.31 -16.30
C TRP A 245 -17.43 -3.15 -17.50
N SER A 246 -16.92 -2.89 -18.72
CA SER A 246 -17.39 -3.60 -19.94
C SER A 246 -16.85 -5.02 -20.13
N ASN A 247 -15.65 -5.35 -19.59
CA ASN A 247 -15.10 -6.70 -19.66
C ASN A 247 -15.56 -7.60 -18.50
N ALA A 248 -16.02 -7.02 -17.38
CA ALA A 248 -16.66 -7.77 -16.29
C ALA A 248 -18.06 -8.30 -16.66
N LEU A 249 -18.73 -7.67 -17.63
CA LEU A 249 -20.07 -8.04 -18.10
C LEU A 249 -20.02 -8.51 -19.55
N GLY A 250 -19.87 -9.82 -19.76
CA GLY A 250 -19.78 -10.40 -21.10
C GLY A 250 -21.02 -10.16 -21.99
N SER A 251 -20.76 -9.73 -23.23
CA SER A 251 -21.65 -9.68 -24.43
C SER A 251 -22.60 -8.48 -24.61
N GLU A 252 -23.11 -8.33 -25.84
CA GLU A 252 -23.77 -7.18 -26.51
C GLU A 252 -24.89 -6.42 -25.75
N GLN A 253 -25.27 -6.82 -24.53
CA GLN A 253 -26.26 -6.11 -23.69
C GLN A 253 -25.72 -4.80 -23.07
N GLY A 254 -24.39 -4.63 -22.95
CA GLY A 254 -23.79 -3.49 -22.25
C GLY A 254 -24.07 -2.10 -22.86
N PHE A 255 -24.36 -2.01 -24.16
CA PHE A 255 -24.62 -0.72 -24.81
C PHE A 255 -26.04 -0.16 -24.52
N ALA A 256 -27.01 -1.03 -24.25
CA ALA A 256 -28.37 -0.63 -23.86
C ALA A 256 -28.47 -0.27 -22.36
N GLU A 257 -27.51 -0.70 -21.54
CA GLU A 257 -27.45 -0.37 -20.11
C GLU A 257 -26.64 0.90 -19.80
N ALA A 258 -25.70 1.29 -20.66
CA ALA A 258 -25.04 2.60 -20.56
C ALA A 258 -26.06 3.76 -20.64
N GLN A 259 -27.11 3.64 -21.46
CA GLN A 259 -28.22 4.60 -21.50
C GLN A 259 -29.17 4.52 -20.29
N LYS A 260 -29.22 3.38 -19.59
CA LYS A 260 -29.91 3.28 -18.29
C LYS A 260 -29.12 3.93 -17.16
N LEU A 261 -27.79 4.03 -17.27
CA LEU A 261 -26.93 4.60 -16.24
C LEU A 261 -26.94 6.14 -16.22
N GLU A 262 -27.12 6.80 -17.36
CA GLU A 262 -27.46 8.24 -17.41
C GLU A 262 -28.79 8.52 -16.71
N TYR A 263 -29.78 7.63 -16.88
CA TYR A 263 -31.05 7.65 -16.15
C TYR A 263 -30.86 7.40 -14.64
N TYR A 264 -29.91 6.55 -14.24
CA TYR A 264 -29.62 6.30 -12.82
C TYR A 264 -28.86 7.47 -12.18
N ALA A 265 -27.93 8.12 -12.87
CA ALA A 265 -27.25 9.32 -12.37
C ALA A 265 -28.25 10.46 -12.07
N ASP A 266 -29.17 10.73 -12.99
CA ASP A 266 -30.27 11.68 -12.78
C ASP A 266 -31.24 11.22 -11.68
N PHE A 267 -31.50 9.91 -11.56
CA PHE A 267 -32.33 9.33 -10.50
C PHE A 267 -31.67 9.47 -9.11
N PHE A 268 -30.34 9.35 -9.02
CA PHE A 268 -29.57 9.46 -7.77
C PHE A 268 -29.46 10.91 -7.29
N GLU A 269 -29.34 11.88 -8.20
CA GLU A 269 -29.38 13.30 -7.84
C GLU A 269 -30.76 13.70 -7.27
N GLN A 270 -31.82 13.00 -7.69
CA GLN A 270 -33.20 13.27 -7.30
C GLN A 270 -33.70 12.42 -6.11
N ASN A 271 -33.03 11.32 -5.75
CA ASN A 271 -33.53 10.36 -4.74
C ASN A 271 -32.40 9.79 -3.83
N PRO A 272 -31.71 10.64 -3.03
CA PRO A 272 -30.56 10.22 -2.21
C PRO A 272 -30.90 9.16 -1.13
N GLU A 273 -32.17 9.02 -0.77
CA GLU A 273 -32.63 8.15 0.32
C GLU A 273 -32.79 6.68 -0.11
N ALA A 274 -32.62 6.38 -1.40
CA ALA A 274 -32.66 5.01 -1.92
C ALA A 274 -31.51 4.13 -1.40
N PHE A 275 -30.43 4.74 -0.87
CA PHE A 275 -29.26 4.04 -0.35
C PHE A 275 -29.55 3.27 0.96
N SER A 276 -30.43 3.78 1.81
CA SER A 276 -30.63 3.24 3.17
C SER A 276 -31.60 2.05 3.25
N THR A 277 -32.30 1.71 2.16
CA THR A 277 -33.45 0.78 2.23
C THR A 277 -33.31 -0.52 1.42
N ASN A 278 -32.26 -0.69 0.60
CA ASN A 278 -32.13 -1.92 -0.20
C ASN A 278 -30.70 -2.52 -0.20
N PRO A 279 -30.36 -3.33 0.82
CA PRO A 279 -29.03 -3.94 0.97
C PRO A 279 -28.68 -4.97 -0.12
N MET A 280 -29.62 -5.42 -0.95
CA MET A 280 -29.30 -6.25 -2.13
C MET A 280 -28.64 -5.44 -3.25
N PHE A 281 -28.92 -4.14 -3.33
CA PHE A 281 -28.35 -3.27 -4.37
C PHE A 281 -26.87 -2.94 -4.10
N LEU A 282 -26.51 -2.71 -2.83
CA LEU A 282 -25.12 -2.46 -2.42
C LEU A 282 -24.25 -3.72 -2.50
N ASN A 283 -24.79 -4.89 -2.14
CA ASN A 283 -24.08 -6.16 -2.30
C ASN A 283 -23.87 -6.53 -3.78
N HIS A 284 -24.83 -6.19 -4.64
CA HIS A 284 -24.67 -6.34 -6.08
C HIS A 284 -23.58 -5.39 -6.61
N LEU A 285 -23.60 -4.11 -6.18
CA LEU A 285 -22.55 -3.13 -6.48
C LEU A 285 -21.17 -3.61 -5.99
N ILE A 286 -21.01 -3.99 -4.72
CA ILE A 286 -19.73 -4.47 -4.14
C ILE A 286 -19.23 -5.74 -4.84
N SER A 287 -20.13 -6.65 -5.21
CA SER A 287 -19.78 -7.83 -6.00
C SER A 287 -19.39 -7.52 -7.46
N GLU A 288 -19.79 -6.35 -7.97
CA GLU A 288 -19.63 -5.96 -9.38
C GLU A 288 -18.61 -4.84 -9.66
N VAL A 289 -18.24 -3.95 -8.70
CA VAL A 289 -17.22 -2.87 -8.86
C VAL A 289 -15.83 -3.16 -8.30
N GLY A 290 -15.70 -4.18 -7.45
CA GLY A 290 -14.45 -4.47 -6.74
C GLY A 290 -13.98 -3.32 -5.82
N HIS A 291 -13.06 -3.63 -4.91
CA HIS A 291 -12.66 -2.69 -3.85
C HIS A 291 -11.96 -1.40 -4.36
N ASP A 292 -11.38 -1.39 -5.57
CA ASP A 292 -10.65 -0.23 -6.09
C ASP A 292 -11.52 0.77 -6.89
N GLY A 293 -12.66 0.36 -7.46
CA GLY A 293 -13.65 1.28 -8.04
C GLY A 293 -14.30 2.18 -6.96
N LEU A 294 -14.47 1.62 -5.77
CA LEU A 294 -14.86 2.34 -4.56
C LEU A 294 -13.80 3.37 -4.12
N ARG A 295 -12.51 3.04 -4.26
CA ARG A 295 -11.37 3.87 -3.84
C ARG A 295 -11.22 5.19 -4.62
N GLN A 296 -11.61 5.23 -5.89
CA GLN A 296 -11.56 6.45 -6.70
C GLN A 296 -12.80 7.33 -6.51
N LEU A 297 -13.94 6.71 -6.21
CA LEU A 297 -15.10 7.42 -5.68
C LEU A 297 -14.75 8.02 -4.30
N ALA A 298 -13.93 7.36 -3.48
CA ALA A 298 -13.51 7.85 -2.15
C ALA A 298 -12.72 9.16 -2.11
N ASN A 299 -12.04 9.55 -3.19
CA ASN A 299 -11.34 10.83 -3.26
C ASN A 299 -12.22 11.96 -3.83
N VAL A 300 -13.36 11.63 -4.44
CA VAL A 300 -14.32 12.58 -5.01
C VAL A 300 -15.50 12.80 -4.07
N PHE A 301 -15.81 11.82 -3.23
CA PHE A 301 -16.85 11.86 -2.22
C PHE A 301 -16.20 12.04 -0.83
N ASP A 302 -16.78 12.88 0.03
CA ASP A 302 -16.40 13.02 1.45
C ASP A 302 -16.61 11.66 2.15
N TRP A 303 -15.57 10.83 2.28
CA TRP A 303 -15.69 9.48 2.86
C TRP A 303 -15.49 9.46 4.38
N PRO A 304 -16.24 8.61 5.11
CA PRO A 304 -16.67 8.95 6.46
C PRO A 304 -15.71 8.56 7.61
N LEU A 305 -14.48 9.08 7.63
CA LEU A 305 -13.57 8.96 8.80
C LEU A 305 -14.20 9.49 10.10
N CYS A 306 -14.77 8.61 10.93
CA CYS A 306 -15.65 9.03 12.04
C CYS A 306 -15.33 8.42 13.40
N PHE A 307 -15.71 9.17 14.43
CA PHE A 307 -15.90 8.69 15.79
C PHE A 307 -17.39 8.64 16.09
N ALA A 308 -17.80 7.74 16.98
CA ALA A 308 -19.19 7.68 17.41
C ALA A 308 -19.59 8.90 18.25
N GLU A 309 -20.89 9.21 18.25
CA GLU A 309 -21.52 10.12 19.20
C GLU A 309 -21.13 9.79 20.65
N GLY A 310 -20.90 10.82 21.46
CA GLY A 310 -20.41 10.74 22.83
C GLY A 310 -18.88 10.74 22.96
N THR A 311 -18.13 10.66 21.85
CA THR A 311 -16.67 10.74 21.88
C THR A 311 -16.24 12.14 22.31
N LEU A 312 -15.47 12.22 23.40
CA LEU A 312 -15.04 13.50 23.96
C LEU A 312 -13.90 14.14 23.16
N ILE A 313 -14.06 15.42 22.85
CA ILE A 313 -13.08 16.27 22.16
C ILE A 313 -12.55 17.32 23.13
N SER A 314 -11.23 17.38 23.30
CA SER A 314 -10.56 18.41 24.10
C SER A 314 -10.62 19.78 23.40
N LEU A 315 -11.20 20.77 24.08
CA LEU A 315 -11.19 22.17 23.68
C LEU A 315 -9.87 22.83 24.07
N GLY A 316 -9.54 23.94 23.40
CA GLY A 316 -8.29 24.67 23.59
C GLY A 316 -8.15 25.37 24.95
N ASP A 317 -9.19 25.35 25.78
CA ASP A 317 -9.17 25.81 27.18
C ASP A 317 -8.99 24.65 28.19
N GLY A 318 -8.88 23.42 27.70
CA GLY A 318 -8.72 22.20 28.50
C GLY A 318 -10.03 21.55 28.94
N THR A 319 -11.19 22.11 28.60
CA THR A 319 -12.48 21.44 28.79
C THR A 319 -12.72 20.39 27.71
N GLN A 320 -13.74 19.53 27.89
CA GLN A 320 -14.12 18.53 26.90
C GLN A 320 -15.61 18.62 26.60
N ILE A 321 -15.96 18.42 25.34
CA ILE A 321 -17.35 18.28 24.89
C ILE A 321 -17.49 17.05 24.00
N PRO A 322 -18.67 16.41 23.94
CA PRO A 322 -18.94 15.37 22.96
C PRO A 322 -18.77 15.85 21.51
N ILE A 323 -18.34 14.98 20.61
CA ILE A 323 -18.04 15.32 19.21
C ILE A 323 -19.25 15.87 18.46
N GLU A 324 -20.45 15.41 18.79
CA GLU A 324 -21.73 15.86 18.25
C GLU A 324 -22.10 17.29 18.68
N ASP A 325 -21.54 17.78 19.78
CA ASP A 325 -21.76 19.13 20.30
C ASP A 325 -20.74 20.14 19.73
N VAL A 326 -19.69 19.67 19.05
CA VAL A 326 -18.67 20.51 18.42
C VAL A 326 -19.30 21.33 17.30
N ARG A 327 -18.98 22.63 17.25
CA ARG A 327 -19.49 23.58 16.27
C ARG A 327 -18.37 24.19 15.45
N ILE A 328 -18.70 24.61 14.22
CA ILE A 328 -17.81 25.47 13.43
C ILE A 328 -17.52 26.72 14.25
N GLY A 329 -16.23 27.03 14.43
CA GLY A 329 -15.78 28.13 15.25
C GLY A 329 -15.27 27.73 16.63
N ASP A 330 -15.59 26.54 17.13
CA ASP A 330 -15.00 26.04 18.38
C ASP A 330 -13.49 25.92 18.25
N VAL A 331 -12.79 26.09 19.37
CA VAL A 331 -11.33 25.99 19.42
C VAL A 331 -11.00 24.67 20.10
N VAL A 332 -10.43 23.75 19.35
CA VAL A 332 -10.03 22.41 19.80
C VAL A 332 -8.51 22.33 19.99
N THR A 333 -8.08 21.41 20.85
CA THR A 333 -6.69 21.04 20.98
C THR A 333 -6.30 20.14 19.80
N SER A 334 -5.24 20.53 19.09
CA SER A 334 -4.64 19.80 17.98
C SER A 334 -3.13 19.73 18.20
N TYR A 335 -2.38 19.13 17.29
CA TYR A 335 -0.92 19.14 17.31
C TYR A 335 -0.37 19.40 15.92
N GLU A 336 0.88 19.83 15.87
CA GLU A 336 1.60 19.95 14.61
C GLU A 336 2.08 18.56 14.16
N SER A 337 1.63 18.13 12.98
CA SER A 337 1.91 16.80 12.43
C SER A 337 3.29 16.67 11.78
N THR A 338 4.07 17.77 11.72
CA THR A 338 5.46 17.72 11.23
C THR A 338 6.33 16.91 12.18
N LEU A 339 7.23 16.09 11.63
CA LEU A 339 8.16 15.29 12.44
C LEU A 339 9.42 16.12 12.80
N PRO A 340 9.92 16.06 14.04
CA PRO A 340 9.35 15.34 15.19
C PRO A 340 8.02 15.97 15.62
N LEU A 341 7.03 15.12 15.99
CA LEU A 341 5.67 15.56 16.33
C LEU A 341 5.70 16.81 17.20
N GLY A 342 5.08 17.86 16.71
CA GLY A 342 5.17 19.17 17.32
C GLY A 342 4.23 19.33 18.52
N ARG A 343 4.20 20.54 19.05
CA ARG A 343 3.49 20.86 20.29
C ARG A 343 1.98 20.82 20.07
N LEU A 344 1.25 20.58 21.17
CA LEU A 344 -0.18 20.84 21.22
C LEU A 344 -0.44 22.32 20.92
N GLN A 345 -1.45 22.59 20.11
CA GLN A 345 -1.84 23.91 19.68
C GLN A 345 -3.36 24.03 19.53
N ASN A 346 -3.87 25.22 19.80
CA ASN A 346 -5.28 25.52 19.62
C ASN A 346 -5.59 25.75 18.14
N LYS A 347 -6.55 25.01 17.59
CA LYS A 347 -7.04 25.16 16.21
C LYS A 347 -8.54 25.36 16.20
N ARG A 348 -9.00 26.18 15.26
CA ARG A 348 -10.43 26.44 15.08
C ARG A 348 -11.03 25.36 14.19
N VAL A 349 -12.17 24.81 14.59
CA VAL A 349 -12.99 23.93 13.76
C VAL A 349 -13.56 24.74 12.60
N THR A 350 -13.28 24.33 11.37
CA THR A 350 -13.70 25.03 10.15
C THR A 350 -14.86 24.35 9.43
N ARG A 351 -15.05 23.05 9.64
CA ARG A 351 -16.08 22.21 9.02
C ARG A 351 -16.51 21.11 9.99
N LEU A 352 -17.70 20.58 9.79
CA LEU A 352 -18.25 19.42 10.50
C LEU A 352 -18.68 18.38 9.49
N PHE A 353 -18.60 17.11 9.87
CA PHE A 353 -19.03 15.97 9.08
C PHE A 353 -19.91 15.09 9.97
N LYS A 354 -20.98 14.56 9.40
CA LYS A 354 -21.86 13.59 10.05
C LYS A 354 -22.12 12.46 9.07
N ASN A 355 -21.81 11.25 9.48
CA ASN A 355 -21.91 10.08 8.64
C ASN A 355 -22.56 8.91 9.39
N GLU A 356 -23.10 7.97 8.64
CA GLU A 356 -23.52 6.66 9.12
C GLU A 356 -22.50 5.64 8.61
N VAL A 357 -22.10 4.71 9.48
CA VAL A 357 -21.05 3.72 9.22
C VAL A 357 -21.54 2.34 9.63
N ALA A 358 -21.16 1.32 8.89
CA ALA A 358 -21.51 -0.07 9.15
C ALA A 358 -20.63 -0.68 10.25
N HIS A 359 -19.35 -0.31 10.29
CA HIS A 359 -18.39 -0.85 11.25
C HIS A 359 -17.90 0.15 12.26
N LEU A 360 -17.78 -0.32 13.50
CA LEU A 360 -17.30 0.49 14.61
C LEU A 360 -16.49 -0.35 15.58
N LEU A 361 -15.20 -0.03 15.71
CA LEU A 361 -14.35 -0.65 16.72
C LEU A 361 -14.63 0.00 18.08
N ASP A 362 -14.99 -0.80 19.09
CA ASP A 362 -14.97 -0.42 20.52
C ASP A 362 -13.58 -0.69 21.09
N VAL A 363 -12.72 0.31 20.99
CA VAL A 363 -11.36 0.32 21.53
C VAL A 363 -11.41 0.81 22.98
N HIS A 364 -11.85 -0.06 23.87
CA HIS A 364 -11.94 0.21 25.31
C HIS A 364 -12.78 1.45 25.66
N GLY A 365 -13.91 1.60 24.98
CA GLY A 365 -14.83 2.73 25.12
C GLY A 365 -14.65 3.81 24.06
N LEU A 366 -13.50 3.86 23.38
CA LEU A 366 -13.34 4.70 22.17
C LEU A 366 -13.98 3.98 20.98
N LYS A 367 -15.10 4.50 20.51
CA LYS A 367 -15.84 3.95 19.38
C LYS A 367 -15.48 4.68 18.09
N VAL A 368 -14.90 3.98 17.13
CA VAL A 368 -14.19 4.58 15.99
C VAL A 368 -14.23 3.68 14.76
N THR A 369 -14.30 4.25 13.56
CA THR A 369 -14.25 3.46 12.32
C THR A 369 -12.89 2.77 12.18
N PRO A 370 -12.82 1.54 11.64
CA PRO A 370 -11.54 0.82 11.47
C PRO A 370 -10.49 1.60 10.67
N GLY A 371 -10.93 2.35 9.66
CA GLY A 371 -10.10 3.20 8.80
C GLY A 371 -9.60 4.47 9.47
N HIS A 372 -10.11 4.86 10.65
CA HIS A 372 -9.80 6.15 11.25
C HIS A 372 -8.32 6.31 11.53
N VAL A 373 -7.71 7.32 10.91
CA VAL A 373 -6.27 7.55 11.02
C VAL A 373 -5.94 8.08 12.40
N THR A 374 -5.06 7.37 13.12
CA THR A 374 -4.64 7.70 14.48
C THR A 374 -3.12 7.59 14.60
N LEU A 375 -2.56 8.28 15.59
CA LEU A 375 -1.12 8.27 15.82
C LEU A 375 -0.70 6.99 16.55
N CYS A 376 0.17 6.21 15.91
CA CYS A 376 0.81 5.04 16.50
C CYS A 376 2.06 5.45 17.27
N GLY A 377 2.13 5.12 18.56
CA GLY A 377 3.23 5.50 19.44
C GLY A 377 4.29 4.42 19.67
N ASP A 378 3.99 3.16 19.37
CA ASP A 378 4.88 2.00 19.54
C ASP A 378 4.53 0.90 18.54
N GLY A 379 5.49 0.03 18.22
CA GLY A 379 5.32 -1.07 17.26
C GLY A 379 5.74 -0.72 15.82
N GLN A 380 5.24 -1.48 14.85
CA GLN A 380 5.64 -1.40 13.43
C GLN A 380 5.46 0.01 12.83
N PHE A 381 4.48 0.75 13.30
CA PHE A 381 4.11 2.08 12.78
C PHE A 381 4.45 3.23 13.75
N ALA A 382 5.35 3.01 14.72
CA ALA A 382 5.70 4.03 15.70
C ALA A 382 6.08 5.38 15.05
N GLY A 383 5.45 6.46 15.53
CA GLY A 383 5.62 7.82 15.01
C GLY A 383 4.81 8.15 13.75
N LYS A 384 3.97 7.22 13.25
CA LYS A 384 3.17 7.41 12.03
C LYS A 384 1.68 7.49 12.33
N HIS A 385 0.98 8.22 11.48
CA HIS A 385 -0.47 8.21 11.37
C HIS A 385 -0.89 7.08 10.44
N VAL A 386 -1.60 6.10 10.98
CA VAL A 386 -2.10 4.95 10.22
C VAL A 386 -3.54 4.64 10.65
N PRO A 387 -4.31 3.90 9.84
CA PRO A 387 -5.62 3.41 10.27
C PRO A 387 -5.54 2.73 11.64
N ILE A 388 -6.51 3.00 12.52
CA ILE A 388 -6.50 2.47 13.89
C ILE A 388 -6.49 0.93 13.91
N ILE A 389 -7.10 0.28 12.92
CA ILE A 389 -7.02 -1.18 12.75
C ILE A 389 -5.60 -1.67 12.46
N ASP A 390 -4.75 -0.90 11.78
CA ASP A 390 -3.34 -1.27 11.56
C ASP A 390 -2.52 -1.19 12.85
N ILE A 391 -2.83 -0.23 13.73
CA ILE A 391 -2.25 -0.17 15.07
C ILE A 391 -2.64 -1.43 15.85
N LEU A 392 -3.91 -1.83 15.80
CA LEU A 392 -4.39 -3.05 16.46
C LEU A 392 -3.68 -4.29 15.93
N LEU A 393 -3.69 -4.48 14.61
CA LEU A 393 -3.14 -5.66 13.95
C LEU A 393 -1.63 -5.78 14.15
N SER A 394 -0.91 -4.67 14.23
CA SER A 394 0.54 -4.67 14.48
C SER A 394 0.93 -4.81 15.97
N ASP A 395 -0.04 -5.01 16.88
CA ASP A 395 0.15 -4.98 18.33
C ASP A 395 0.76 -3.65 18.83
N GLY A 396 0.39 -2.55 18.16
CA GLY A 396 0.89 -1.20 18.41
C GLY A 396 0.26 -0.52 19.63
N ALA A 397 0.66 0.73 19.86
CA ALA A 397 0.15 1.56 20.95
C ALA A 397 -0.47 2.86 20.44
N LEU A 398 -1.55 3.29 21.09
CA LEU A 398 -2.13 4.61 20.91
C LEU A 398 -1.39 5.63 21.78
N VAL A 399 -1.25 6.86 21.26
CA VAL A 399 -0.70 8.01 21.99
C VAL A 399 -1.84 8.79 22.63
N ARG A 400 -1.79 9.00 23.95
CA ARG A 400 -2.72 9.87 24.68
C ARG A 400 -2.30 11.34 24.59
N GLU A 401 -3.21 12.25 24.92
CA GLU A 401 -2.96 13.71 24.91
C GLU A 401 -1.74 14.12 25.75
N ASN A 402 -1.47 13.41 26.84
CA ASN A 402 -0.31 13.65 27.71
C ASN A 402 1.00 12.98 27.21
N GLY A 403 0.96 12.32 26.05
CA GLY A 403 2.08 11.58 25.48
C GLY A 403 2.23 10.14 26.00
N ASP A 404 1.36 9.69 26.92
CA ASP A 404 1.40 8.31 27.40
C ASP A 404 1.08 7.35 26.26
N LEU A 405 1.83 6.24 26.22
CA LEU A 405 1.62 5.17 25.26
C LEU A 405 0.78 4.06 25.90
N ILE A 406 -0.33 3.72 25.27
CA ILE A 406 -1.22 2.64 25.72
C ILE A 406 -1.27 1.54 24.66
N ARG A 407 -0.89 0.33 25.04
CA ARG A 407 -1.00 -0.85 24.17
C ARG A 407 -2.46 -1.07 23.79
N MET A 408 -2.75 -1.01 22.50
CA MET A 408 -4.14 -0.93 22.01
C MET A 408 -4.96 -2.17 22.35
N ALA A 409 -4.36 -3.37 22.27
CA ALA A 409 -5.06 -4.63 22.49
C ALA A 409 -5.44 -4.89 23.97
N ILE A 410 -4.75 -4.27 24.93
CA ILE A 410 -4.88 -4.60 26.37
C ILE A 410 -5.25 -3.41 27.25
N ASN A 411 -5.25 -2.18 26.70
CA ASN A 411 -5.49 -0.93 27.43
C ASN A 411 -4.57 -0.72 28.64
N LYS A 412 -3.28 -1.03 28.50
CA LYS A 412 -2.29 -0.86 29.56
C LYS A 412 -1.12 -0.01 29.08
N PRO A 413 -0.46 0.72 29.98
CA PRO A 413 0.72 1.49 29.62
C PRO A 413 1.79 0.60 28.98
N VAL A 414 2.41 1.09 27.91
CA VAL A 414 3.54 0.39 27.28
C VAL A 414 4.66 0.21 28.30
N GLY A 415 5.23 -1.00 28.38
CA GLY A 415 6.25 -1.36 29.35
C GLY A 415 5.73 -1.65 30.77
N SER A 416 4.42 -1.56 31.02
CA SER A 416 3.81 -2.03 32.27
C SER A 416 4.01 -3.53 32.47
N ARG A 417 3.66 -4.04 33.66
CA ARG A 417 3.73 -5.48 33.96
C ARG A 417 2.82 -6.28 33.03
N GLU A 418 1.64 -5.76 32.73
CA GLU A 418 0.66 -6.33 31.82
C GLU A 418 1.14 -6.33 30.36
N ASP A 419 1.97 -5.36 29.98
CA ASP A 419 2.56 -5.28 28.64
C ASP A 419 3.75 -6.23 28.43
N GLN A 420 4.10 -7.06 29.41
CA GLN A 420 5.19 -8.04 29.28
C GLN A 420 4.72 -9.34 28.65
N PHE A 421 5.59 -10.01 27.88
CA PHE A 421 5.28 -11.31 27.31
C PHE A 421 5.39 -12.44 28.34
N VAL A 422 4.40 -13.33 28.32
CA VAL A 422 4.47 -14.66 28.96
C VAL A 422 4.77 -15.70 27.88
N GLN A 423 5.66 -16.64 28.19
CA GLN A 423 5.91 -17.82 27.36
C GLN A 423 4.75 -18.78 27.52
N VAL A 424 4.27 -19.32 26.40
CA VAL A 424 3.10 -20.17 26.38
C VAL A 424 3.45 -21.50 25.73
N SER A 425 3.09 -22.59 26.38
CA SER A 425 3.01 -23.92 25.77
C SER A 425 1.54 -24.21 25.49
N TYR A 426 1.17 -24.38 24.22
CA TYR A 426 -0.22 -24.48 23.83
C TYR A 426 -0.52 -25.63 22.88
N ALA A 427 -1.74 -26.14 22.95
CA ALA A 427 -2.28 -27.10 21.99
C ALA A 427 -3.49 -26.47 21.32
N VAL A 428 -3.53 -26.53 19.99
CA VAL A 428 -4.62 -25.92 19.20
C VAL A 428 -5.96 -26.64 19.38
N ASP A 429 -5.93 -27.93 19.73
CA ASP A 429 -7.10 -28.76 19.99
C ASP A 429 -6.85 -29.85 21.05
N ALA A 430 -7.90 -30.62 21.36
CA ALA A 430 -7.88 -31.66 22.38
C ALA A 430 -7.03 -32.87 22.00
N ASP A 431 -6.85 -33.14 20.72
CA ASP A 431 -6.09 -34.28 20.22
C ASP A 431 -4.60 -33.98 20.31
N ALA A 432 -4.19 -32.79 19.86
CA ALA A 432 -2.84 -32.27 20.01
C ALA A 432 -2.41 -32.25 21.48
N ALA A 433 -3.29 -31.84 22.41
CA ALA A 433 -3.00 -31.88 23.83
C ALA A 433 -2.81 -33.31 24.37
N ARG A 434 -3.66 -34.26 23.95
CA ARG A 434 -3.58 -35.67 24.38
C ARG A 434 -2.33 -36.37 23.88
N GLU A 435 -1.89 -36.03 22.68
CA GLU A 435 -0.68 -36.58 22.06
C GLU A 435 0.61 -35.91 22.59
N GLY A 436 0.50 -34.85 23.40
CA GLY A 436 1.64 -34.08 23.87
C GLY A 436 2.27 -33.20 22.79
N ASN A 437 1.55 -32.96 21.68
CA ASN A 437 1.96 -32.10 20.58
C ASN A 437 1.77 -30.63 20.96
N LEU A 438 2.51 -30.18 21.97
CA LEU A 438 2.47 -28.81 22.44
C LEU A 438 3.36 -27.92 21.57
N GLN A 439 2.79 -26.83 21.10
CA GLN A 439 3.49 -25.74 20.44
C GLN A 439 4.01 -24.75 21.47
N SER A 440 5.00 -23.96 21.08
CA SER A 440 5.55 -22.87 21.90
C SER A 440 5.24 -21.53 21.25
N GLY A 441 4.84 -20.55 22.05
CA GLY A 441 4.58 -19.19 21.59
C GLY A 441 4.70 -18.19 22.72
N LYS A 442 4.27 -16.95 22.45
CA LYS A 442 4.25 -15.86 23.41
C LYS A 442 3.00 -15.03 23.20
N MET A 443 2.47 -14.50 24.29
CA MET A 443 1.43 -13.46 24.29
C MET A 443 1.70 -12.47 25.41
N ARG A 444 1.09 -11.29 25.38
CA ARG A 444 1.19 -10.35 26.49
C ARG A 444 0.44 -10.93 27.68
N VAL A 445 0.99 -10.79 28.88
CA VAL A 445 0.32 -11.28 30.09
C VAL A 445 -0.95 -10.46 30.38
N GLY A 446 -1.05 -9.24 29.85
CA GLY A 446 -2.26 -8.42 29.87
C GLY A 446 -3.30 -8.76 28.80
N THR A 447 -3.05 -9.73 27.91
CA THR A 447 -4.00 -10.13 26.85
C THR A 447 -5.37 -10.38 27.47
N LEU A 448 -6.38 -9.70 26.92
CA LEU A 448 -7.76 -9.77 27.39
C LEU A 448 -8.50 -10.89 26.65
N LEU A 449 -9.32 -11.61 27.40
CA LEU A 449 -10.16 -12.71 26.94
C LEU A 449 -11.57 -12.49 27.51
N PHE A 450 -12.54 -13.22 26.96
CA PHE A 450 -13.86 -13.29 27.56
C PHE A 450 -14.01 -14.61 28.29
N ASP A 451 -14.45 -14.54 29.54
CA ASP A 451 -14.77 -15.74 30.32
C ASP A 451 -16.13 -16.36 29.88
N ARG A 452 -16.62 -17.33 30.66
CA ARG A 452 -17.88 -18.02 30.36
C ARG A 452 -19.11 -17.13 30.51
N ASP A 453 -19.00 -16.04 31.26
CA ASP A 453 -20.05 -15.06 31.52
C ASP A 453 -19.89 -13.81 30.63
N ASP A 454 -19.06 -13.93 29.59
CA ASP A 454 -18.72 -12.86 28.63
C ASP A 454 -18.11 -11.63 29.33
N GLN A 455 -17.46 -11.83 30.47
CA GLN A 455 -16.72 -10.76 31.17
C GLN A 455 -15.27 -10.72 30.68
N PRO A 456 -14.71 -9.51 30.48
CA PRO A 456 -13.31 -9.38 30.11
C PRO A 456 -12.41 -9.77 31.29
N VAL A 457 -11.51 -10.72 31.07
CA VAL A 457 -10.48 -11.15 32.02
C VAL A 457 -9.11 -11.10 31.36
N SER A 458 -8.07 -10.67 32.08
CA SER A 458 -6.71 -10.72 31.54
C SER A 458 -6.03 -12.06 31.85
N VAL A 459 -5.08 -12.47 31.00
CA VAL A 459 -4.23 -13.64 31.27
C VAL A 459 -3.52 -13.51 32.63
N LEU A 460 -3.13 -12.31 33.03
CA LEU A 460 -2.50 -12.04 34.32
C LEU A 460 -3.46 -12.30 35.48
N ASP A 461 -4.72 -11.90 35.36
CA ASP A 461 -5.73 -12.17 36.39
C ASP A 461 -5.98 -13.68 36.51
N CYS A 462 -6.04 -14.40 35.39
CA CYS A 462 -6.14 -15.86 35.38
C CYS A 462 -4.94 -16.53 36.06
N ILE A 463 -3.71 -16.08 35.79
CA ILE A 463 -2.50 -16.58 36.45
C ILE A 463 -2.60 -16.38 37.97
N GLN A 464 -3.04 -15.20 38.42
CA GLN A 464 -3.14 -14.89 39.84
C GLN A 464 -4.27 -15.67 40.53
N ALA A 465 -5.41 -15.85 39.87
CA ALA A 465 -6.54 -16.62 40.38
C ALA A 465 -6.16 -18.10 40.62
N GLU A 466 -5.28 -18.66 39.78
CA GLU A 466 -4.72 -20.01 39.93
C GLU A 466 -3.59 -20.10 40.97
N GLY A 467 -3.33 -19.03 41.73
CA GLY A 467 -2.27 -18.99 42.74
C GLY A 467 -0.85 -19.05 42.16
N MET A 468 -0.70 -18.70 40.87
CA MET A 468 0.58 -18.62 40.20
C MET A 468 1.18 -17.21 40.26
N THR A 469 2.50 -17.13 40.14
CA THR A 469 3.24 -15.88 40.06
C THR A 469 3.89 -15.75 38.68
N PHE A 470 3.80 -14.59 38.06
CA PHE A 470 4.43 -14.28 36.78
C PHE A 470 5.75 -13.53 36.97
N ASN A 471 6.82 -14.00 36.32
CA ASN A 471 8.13 -13.35 36.30
C ASN A 471 8.33 -12.60 34.96
N PRO A 472 8.29 -11.25 34.96
CA PRO A 472 8.41 -10.46 33.73
C PRO A 472 9.78 -10.54 33.06
N LYS A 473 10.84 -10.94 33.77
CA LYS A 473 12.19 -11.05 33.20
C LYS A 473 12.37 -12.32 32.37
N THR A 474 11.75 -13.42 32.81
CA THR A 474 11.87 -14.71 32.13
C THR A 474 10.67 -15.01 31.25
N GLY A 475 9.53 -14.37 31.50
CA GLY A 475 8.26 -14.69 30.86
C GLY A 475 7.65 -15.99 31.37
N LEU A 476 8.12 -16.54 32.49
CA LEU A 476 7.63 -17.83 33.04
C LEU A 476 6.67 -17.59 34.21
N VAL A 477 5.84 -18.59 34.48
CA VAL A 477 4.95 -18.65 35.64
C VAL A 477 5.45 -19.67 36.67
N THR A 478 5.13 -19.47 37.93
CA THR A 478 5.53 -20.36 39.03
C THR A 478 4.36 -20.57 40.00
N ARG A 479 3.98 -21.83 40.22
CA ARG A 479 3.07 -22.23 41.32
C ARG A 479 3.79 -22.21 42.66
N ALA A 480 3.06 -22.04 43.76
CA ALA A 480 3.63 -22.08 45.10
C ALA A 480 4.41 -23.40 45.34
N GLY A 481 5.72 -23.29 45.57
CA GLY A 481 6.62 -24.45 45.76
C GLY A 481 7.03 -25.18 44.48
N GLY A 482 6.61 -24.73 43.30
CA GLY A 482 6.96 -25.30 42.00
C GLY A 482 8.20 -24.65 41.36
N SER A 483 8.67 -25.25 40.27
CA SER A 483 9.70 -24.67 39.40
C SER A 483 9.07 -23.70 38.39
N PRO A 484 9.78 -22.67 37.92
CA PRO A 484 9.30 -21.81 36.83
C PRO A 484 9.07 -22.60 35.53
N GLU A 485 7.93 -22.37 34.89
CA GLU A 485 7.50 -23.06 33.67
C GLU A 485 6.71 -22.13 32.72
N PRO A 486 6.56 -22.47 31.43
CA PRO A 486 5.65 -21.74 30.53
C PRO A 486 4.20 -21.82 31.02
N LEU A 487 3.39 -20.83 30.65
CA LEU A 487 1.95 -20.93 30.85
C LEU A 487 1.38 -21.98 29.91
N TYR A 488 0.63 -22.95 30.44
CA TYR A 488 -0.11 -23.89 29.61
C TYR A 488 -1.43 -23.26 29.14
N PHE A 489 -1.66 -23.25 27.84
CA PHE A 489 -2.85 -22.68 27.21
C PHE A 489 -3.51 -23.69 26.28
N PHE A 490 -4.83 -23.67 26.20
CA PHE A 490 -5.59 -24.61 25.38
C PHE A 490 -6.42 -23.85 24.35
N GLY A 491 -6.18 -24.12 23.08
CA GLY A 491 -6.68 -23.37 21.92
C GLY A 491 -5.58 -22.58 21.22
N GLU A 492 -5.97 -21.91 20.13
CA GLU A 492 -5.10 -20.98 19.40
C GLU A 492 -4.67 -19.82 20.30
N LEU A 493 -3.43 -19.35 20.12
CA LEU A 493 -2.98 -18.17 20.83
C LEU A 493 -3.78 -16.94 20.38
N PRO A 494 -4.39 -16.18 21.31
CA PRO A 494 -5.13 -14.98 20.97
C PRO A 494 -4.23 -13.96 20.27
N ARG A 495 -4.73 -13.42 19.17
CA ARG A 495 -4.09 -12.32 18.44
C ARG A 495 -4.47 -10.98 19.07
N PRO A 496 -3.65 -9.92 18.84
CA PRO A 496 -3.93 -8.59 19.38
C PRO A 496 -5.36 -8.08 19.08
N GLU A 497 -5.87 -8.38 17.89
CA GLU A 497 -7.16 -7.91 17.41
C GLU A 497 -8.36 -8.67 17.99
N ASP A 498 -8.20 -9.91 18.42
CA ASP A 498 -9.34 -10.82 18.64
C ASP A 498 -10.29 -10.30 19.75
N TYR A 499 -9.73 -9.73 20.83
CA TYR A 499 -10.53 -9.15 21.91
C TYR A 499 -11.33 -7.94 21.42
N ILE A 500 -10.70 -7.02 20.70
CA ILE A 500 -11.35 -5.78 20.22
C ILE A 500 -12.40 -6.12 19.17
N LEU A 501 -12.12 -7.00 18.22
CA LEU A 501 -13.09 -7.42 17.20
C LEU A 501 -14.31 -8.08 17.86
N ARG A 502 -14.11 -9.02 18.79
CA ARG A 502 -15.23 -9.64 19.52
C ARG A 502 -16.02 -8.63 20.34
N ARG A 503 -15.34 -7.73 21.05
CA ARG A 503 -15.97 -6.64 21.82
C ARG A 503 -16.82 -5.73 20.92
N SER A 504 -16.33 -5.46 19.73
CA SER A 504 -16.98 -4.61 18.72
C SER A 504 -18.10 -5.34 17.98
N ARG A 505 -18.17 -6.68 18.11
CA ARG A 505 -19.02 -7.58 17.30
C ARG A 505 -18.68 -7.50 15.81
N GLU A 506 -17.40 -7.33 15.52
CA GLU A 506 -16.84 -7.18 14.19
C GLU A 506 -15.99 -8.39 13.80
N THR A 507 -15.75 -8.54 12.49
CA THR A 507 -14.79 -9.50 11.93
C THR A 507 -13.89 -8.81 10.91
N LEU A 508 -12.67 -9.33 10.72
CA LEU A 508 -11.77 -8.76 9.69
C LEU A 508 -12.34 -8.97 8.29
N GLU A 509 -13.03 -10.09 8.07
CA GLU A 509 -13.71 -10.41 6.83
C GLU A 509 -14.84 -9.42 6.55
N GLY A 510 -15.66 -9.07 7.55
CA GLY A 510 -16.74 -8.07 7.42
C GLY A 510 -16.18 -6.70 7.10
N ILE A 511 -15.24 -6.23 7.91
CA ILE A 511 -14.54 -4.95 7.71
C ILE A 511 -13.91 -4.87 6.29
N LEU A 512 -13.32 -5.97 5.79
CA LEU A 512 -12.78 -5.99 4.44
C LEU A 512 -13.87 -5.96 3.37
N THR A 513 -14.90 -6.80 3.53
CA THR A 513 -15.93 -7.06 2.51
C THR A 513 -16.80 -5.83 2.27
N ASP A 514 -17.18 -5.13 3.33
CA ASP A 514 -18.03 -3.95 3.23
C ASP A 514 -17.24 -2.71 2.81
N GLY A 515 -15.90 -2.82 2.73
CA GLY A 515 -15.05 -1.86 2.04
C GLY A 515 -14.92 -0.52 2.74
N GLU A 516 -15.16 -0.44 4.05
CA GLU A 516 -15.04 0.79 4.87
C GLU A 516 -13.58 1.19 5.14
N TRP A 517 -12.78 1.24 4.07
CA TRP A 517 -11.41 1.73 4.05
C TRP A 517 -11.43 3.22 3.70
N GLU A 518 -11.77 4.04 4.68
CA GLU A 518 -11.98 5.47 4.51
C GLU A 518 -10.64 6.19 4.26
N GLY A 519 -10.26 6.38 2.99
CA GLY A 519 -9.14 7.21 2.56
C GLY A 519 -7.72 6.61 2.68
N THR A 520 -7.48 5.66 3.60
CA THR A 520 -6.22 4.89 3.67
C THR A 520 -6.51 3.40 3.88
N PRO A 521 -6.30 2.53 2.88
CA PRO A 521 -6.44 1.09 3.07
C PRO A 521 -5.47 0.59 4.13
N SER A 522 -5.94 -0.35 4.94
CA SER A 522 -5.05 -1.06 5.86
C SER A 522 -3.93 -1.76 5.11
N GLN A 523 -2.70 -1.61 5.60
CA GLN A 523 -1.54 -2.32 5.06
C GLN A 523 -1.51 -3.79 5.51
N LEU A 524 -2.24 -4.14 6.58
CA LEU A 524 -2.10 -5.43 7.26
C LEU A 524 -3.32 -6.35 7.14
N VAL A 525 -4.52 -5.86 6.88
CA VAL A 525 -5.75 -6.68 6.89
C VAL A 525 -5.68 -7.79 5.84
N GLY A 526 -5.29 -7.46 4.60
CA GLY A 526 -5.11 -8.44 3.54
C GLY A 526 -4.03 -9.49 3.87
N GLN A 527 -2.93 -9.08 4.51
CA GLN A 527 -1.88 -9.99 4.97
C GLN A 527 -2.40 -10.92 6.08
N ARG A 528 -3.14 -10.38 7.04
CA ARG A 528 -3.67 -11.12 8.19
C ARG A 528 -4.72 -12.15 7.78
N LEU A 529 -5.58 -11.81 6.82
CA LEU A 529 -6.54 -12.76 6.25
C LEU A 529 -5.82 -13.92 5.56
N ARG A 530 -4.78 -13.64 4.75
CA ARG A 530 -3.96 -14.71 4.12
C ARG A 530 -3.32 -15.64 5.17
N GLN A 531 -2.79 -15.09 6.26
CA GLN A 531 -2.26 -15.90 7.36
C GLN A 531 -3.34 -16.80 7.98
N THR A 532 -4.51 -16.24 8.25
CA THR A 532 -5.66 -16.97 8.82
C THR A 532 -6.10 -18.11 7.89
N TYR A 533 -6.19 -17.86 6.58
CA TYR A 533 -6.55 -18.89 5.61
C TYR A 533 -5.46 -19.96 5.43
N SER A 534 -4.17 -19.60 5.49
CA SER A 534 -3.07 -20.57 5.40
C SER A 534 -3.05 -21.57 6.56
N LEU A 535 -3.45 -21.14 7.77
CA LEU A 535 -3.51 -21.99 8.96
C LEU A 535 -4.67 -23.00 8.90
N LYS A 536 -5.77 -22.68 8.20
CA LYS A 536 -6.94 -23.57 8.06
C LYS A 536 -6.76 -24.66 6.99
N LEU A 537 -5.73 -24.55 6.14
CA LEU A 537 -5.44 -25.49 5.05
C LEU A 537 -4.40 -26.56 5.43
N HIS A 538 -3.86 -26.50 6.64
CA HIS A 538 -2.98 -27.49 7.27
C HIS A 538 -3.70 -28.13 8.45
#